data_AF-A0A8T0KBX7-F1
#
_entry.id   AF-A0A8T0KBX7-F1
#
_cell.length_a   1.000
_cell.length_b   1.000
_cell.length_c   1.000
_cell.angle_alpha   90.00
_cell.angle_beta   90.00
_cell.angle_gamma   90.00
#
_symmetry.space_group_name_H-M   'P 1'
#
loop_
_entity.id
_entity.type
_entity.pdbx_description
1 polymer ?
#
loop_
_entity_poly.entity_id
_entity_poly.type
_entity_poly.pdbx_seq_one_letter_code
_entity_poly.pdbx_strand_id
1 'polypeptide(L)'
;MVAKNQFYHISLALLFCMGFLAFQVSCRSLQDATMYERHEEWMARYGKWYKDPQEREKRFRIFKENVNYIEAFNSAANKPYKLAINQFADLTNEEFIASRNRFKGHMCSSIIRSTTFKYENVTAVPSTVDWRQKGAVTPVKDQGQCEWGEEGYIRMQRGVAAQEGLCGIAMMASYPTA
;
A
#
# COMPACT_ATOMS: atom_id res chain seq x y z
N MET A 1 2.75 62.17 -14.99
CA MET A 1 1.69 61.55 -14.16
C MET A 1 1.51 60.06 -14.45
N VAL A 2 1.58 59.62 -15.72
CA VAL A 2 1.45 58.20 -16.15
C VAL A 2 2.50 57.25 -15.53
N ALA A 3 3.77 57.63 -15.47
CA ALA A 3 4.84 56.76 -14.93
C ALA A 3 4.69 56.46 -13.43
N LYS A 4 4.18 57.41 -12.63
CA LYS A 4 3.88 57.16 -11.21
C LYS A 4 2.76 56.14 -11.06
N ASN A 5 1.70 56.26 -11.85
CA ASN A 5 0.57 55.34 -11.80
C ASN A 5 0.98 53.90 -12.21
N GLN A 6 1.82 53.78 -13.24
CA GLN A 6 2.43 52.52 -13.65
C GLN A 6 3.29 51.89 -12.54
N PHE A 7 4.10 52.69 -11.84
CA PHE A 7 4.89 52.23 -10.70
C PHE A 7 4.01 51.71 -9.55
N TYR A 8 2.94 52.43 -9.21
CA TYR A 8 1.97 51.99 -8.19
C TYR A 8 1.30 50.66 -8.55
N HIS A 9 0.91 50.46 -9.82
CA HIS A 9 0.33 49.20 -10.26
C HIS A 9 1.31 48.02 -10.18
N ILE A 10 2.58 48.24 -10.56
CA ILE A 10 3.63 47.22 -10.45
C ILE A 10 3.92 46.89 -8.98
N SER A 11 4.06 47.90 -8.10
CA SER A 11 4.27 47.69 -6.67
C SER A 11 3.10 46.94 -6.03
N LEU A 12 1.86 47.28 -6.40
CA LEU A 12 0.67 46.60 -5.91
C LEU A 12 0.62 45.15 -6.39
N ALA A 13 0.94 44.89 -7.66
CA ALA A 13 1.02 43.53 -8.20
C ALA A 13 2.09 42.68 -7.49
N LEU A 14 3.27 43.26 -7.20
CA LEU A 14 4.33 42.58 -6.46
C LEU A 14 3.90 42.25 -5.01
N LEU A 15 3.19 43.15 -4.34
CA LEU A 15 2.65 42.90 -3.00
C LEU A 15 1.63 41.75 -3.02
N PHE A 16 0.74 41.71 -4.01
CA PHE A 16 -0.19 40.60 -4.18
C PHE A 16 0.52 39.27 -4.45
N CYS A 17 1.54 39.27 -5.32
CA CYS A 17 2.34 38.08 -5.60
C CYS A 17 3.07 37.58 -4.35
N MET A 18 3.69 38.47 -3.57
CA MET A 18 4.35 38.08 -2.32
C MET A 18 3.36 37.54 -1.29
N GLY A 19 2.18 38.16 -1.15
CA GLY A 19 1.11 37.68 -0.29
C GLY A 19 0.62 36.28 -0.68
N PHE A 20 0.43 36.04 -1.98
CA PHE A 20 0.03 34.72 -2.49
C PHE A 20 1.10 33.65 -2.25
N LEU A 21 2.38 33.96 -2.50
CA LEU A 21 3.49 33.05 -2.24
C LEU A 21 3.60 32.72 -0.73
N ALA A 22 3.51 33.71 0.14
CA ALA A 22 3.55 33.52 1.58
C ALA A 22 2.37 32.65 2.08
N PHE A 23 1.17 32.86 1.53
CA PHE A 23 0.00 32.03 1.81
C PHE A 23 0.23 30.58 1.39
N GLN A 24 0.72 30.35 0.17
CA GLN A 24 1.02 28.99 -0.31
C GLN A 24 2.06 28.27 0.55
N VAL A 25 3.13 28.95 0.95
CA VAL A 25 4.15 28.38 1.84
C VAL A 25 3.54 27.99 3.20
N SER A 26 2.72 28.86 3.77
CA SER A 26 2.05 28.61 5.05
C SER A 26 1.05 27.44 5.00
N CYS A 27 0.30 27.31 3.90
CA CYS A 27 -0.58 26.16 3.69
C CYS A 27 0.20 24.85 3.60
N ARG A 28 1.33 24.85 2.88
CA ARG A 28 2.19 23.65 2.76
C ARG A 28 2.79 23.26 4.11
N SER A 29 3.26 24.21 4.90
CA SER A 29 3.83 23.91 6.22
C SER A 29 2.79 23.35 7.19
N LEU A 30 1.55 23.85 7.14
CA LEU A 30 0.45 23.30 7.94
C LEU A 30 0.13 21.86 7.52
N GLN A 31 0.04 21.59 6.22
CA GLN A 31 -0.22 20.24 5.72
C GLN A 31 0.90 19.26 6.11
N ASP A 32 2.15 19.70 6.05
CA ASP A 32 3.29 18.90 6.49
C ASP A 32 3.24 18.63 8.00
N ALA A 33 2.91 19.63 8.82
CA ALA A 33 2.73 19.45 10.26
C ALA A 33 1.65 18.41 10.58
N THR A 34 0.50 18.45 9.88
CA THR A 34 -0.57 17.45 10.06
C THR A 34 -0.13 16.04 9.64
N MET A 35 0.70 15.91 8.60
CA MET A 35 1.21 14.59 8.19
C MET A 35 2.25 14.04 9.17
N TYR A 36 3.08 14.90 9.75
CA TYR A 36 4.00 14.48 10.82
C TYR A 36 3.23 13.94 12.02
N GLU A 37 2.18 14.60 12.47
CA GLU A 37 1.33 14.12 13.57
C GLU A 37 0.75 12.73 13.27
N ARG A 38 0.17 12.55 12.07
CA ARG A 38 -0.34 11.23 11.63
C ARG A 38 0.75 10.17 11.57
N HIS A 39 1.97 10.53 11.19
CA HIS A 39 3.10 9.62 11.17
C HIS A 39 3.53 9.22 12.58
N GLU A 40 3.55 10.14 13.55
CA GLU A 40 3.82 9.83 14.95
C GLU A 40 2.77 8.89 15.55
N GLU A 41 1.48 9.16 15.33
CA GLU A 41 0.39 8.29 15.76
C GLU A 41 0.48 6.89 15.15
N TRP A 42 0.79 6.83 13.86
CA TRP A 42 1.00 5.59 13.13
C TRP A 42 2.20 4.81 13.69
N MET A 43 3.33 5.49 13.94
CA MET A 43 4.50 4.87 14.54
C MET A 43 4.20 4.30 15.92
N ALA A 44 3.47 5.05 16.76
CA ALA A 44 3.03 4.58 18.07
C ALA A 44 2.12 3.37 17.96
N ARG A 45 1.16 3.38 17.02
CA ARG A 45 0.22 2.27 16.78
C ARG A 45 0.91 0.98 16.37
N TYR A 46 1.92 1.06 15.52
CA TYR A 46 2.61 -0.10 14.95
C TYR A 46 3.98 -0.38 15.59
N GLY A 47 4.31 0.31 16.69
CA GLY A 47 5.58 0.12 17.41
C GLY A 47 6.82 0.42 16.58
N LYS A 48 6.74 1.41 15.68
CA LYS A 48 7.86 1.82 14.82
C LYS A 48 8.74 2.83 15.54
N TRP A 49 10.04 2.66 15.41
CA TRP A 49 11.02 3.57 15.97
C TRP A 49 12.29 3.57 15.12
N TYR A 50 12.80 4.76 14.80
CA TYR A 50 13.99 4.95 13.98
C TYR A 50 15.04 5.72 14.77
N LYS A 51 16.22 5.13 14.94
CA LYS A 51 17.35 5.75 15.64
C LYS A 51 17.99 6.87 14.82
N ASP A 52 18.09 6.66 13.51
CA ASP A 52 18.73 7.59 12.59
C ASP A 52 17.73 8.64 12.09
N PRO A 53 18.02 9.95 12.25
CA PRO A 53 17.15 11.02 11.75
C PRO A 53 16.95 10.97 10.23
N GLN A 54 17.98 10.56 9.46
CA GLN A 54 17.85 10.51 8.00
C GLN A 54 16.92 9.38 7.57
N GLU A 55 17.03 8.20 8.19
CA GLU A 55 16.08 7.10 7.98
C GLU A 55 14.66 7.50 8.42
N ARG A 56 14.50 8.16 9.57
CA ARG A 56 13.18 8.66 10.02
C ARG A 56 12.55 9.59 8.98
N GLU A 57 13.34 10.51 8.43
CA GLU A 57 12.87 11.45 7.41
C GLU A 57 12.55 10.75 6.08
N LYS A 58 13.37 9.77 5.66
CA LYS A 58 13.08 8.92 4.50
C LYS A 58 11.75 8.18 4.68
N ARG A 59 11.53 7.57 5.85
CA ARG A 59 10.32 6.80 6.18
C ARG A 59 9.08 7.68 6.26
N PHE A 60 9.21 8.89 6.83
CA PHE A 60 8.16 9.90 6.82
C PHE A 60 7.74 10.28 5.40
N ARG A 61 8.70 10.52 4.50
CA ARG A 61 8.40 10.85 3.09
C ARG A 61 7.65 9.73 2.37
N ILE A 62 8.08 8.48 2.56
CA ILE A 62 7.39 7.30 2.00
C ILE A 62 5.97 7.18 2.57
N PHE A 63 5.82 7.35 3.89
CA PHE A 63 4.52 7.36 4.57
C PHE A 63 3.59 8.41 3.98
N LYS A 64 4.07 9.64 3.83
CA LYS A 64 3.31 10.74 3.23
C LYS A 64 2.85 10.42 1.80
N GLU A 65 3.76 9.89 0.97
CA GLU A 65 3.44 9.47 -0.40
C GLU A 65 2.36 8.39 -0.44
N ASN A 66 2.48 7.37 0.41
CA ASN A 66 1.51 6.28 0.52
C ASN A 66 0.14 6.76 1.04
N VAL A 67 0.10 7.64 2.04
CA VAL A 67 -1.14 8.21 2.57
C VAL A 67 -1.86 9.04 1.51
N ASN A 68 -1.14 9.90 0.79
CA ASN A 68 -1.71 10.68 -0.31
C ASN A 68 -2.27 9.77 -1.41
N TYR A 69 -1.58 8.67 -1.73
CA TYR A 69 -2.07 7.68 -2.69
C TYR A 69 -3.37 7.01 -2.21
N ILE A 70 -3.43 6.60 -0.94
CA ILE A 70 -4.63 6.01 -0.33
C ILE A 70 -5.83 6.96 -0.43
N GLU A 71 -5.64 8.23 -0.09
CA GLU A 71 -6.70 9.24 -0.11
C GLU A 71 -7.16 9.57 -1.55
N ALA A 72 -6.21 9.69 -2.48
CA ALA A 72 -6.52 9.87 -3.90
C ALA A 72 -7.27 8.66 -4.48
N PHE A 73 -6.86 7.44 -4.14
CA PHE A 73 -7.53 6.23 -4.60
C PHE A 73 -8.96 6.13 -4.06
N ASN A 74 -9.15 6.39 -2.76
CA ASN A 74 -10.45 6.27 -2.10
C ASN A 74 -11.43 7.41 -2.43
N SER A 75 -10.95 8.57 -2.86
CA SER A 75 -11.79 9.70 -3.28
C SER A 75 -12.32 9.55 -4.72
N ALA A 76 -11.70 8.70 -5.54
CA ALA A 76 -12.19 8.41 -6.87
C ALA A 76 -13.49 7.59 -6.84
N ALA A 77 -14.46 7.94 -7.68
CA ALA A 77 -15.73 7.22 -7.78
C ALA A 77 -15.55 5.78 -8.30
N ASN A 78 -16.49 4.90 -7.94
CA ASN A 78 -16.63 3.53 -8.48
C ASN A 78 -15.42 2.61 -8.27
N LYS A 79 -14.75 2.67 -7.11
CA LYS A 79 -13.71 1.70 -6.78
C LYS A 79 -14.30 0.42 -6.17
N PRO A 80 -13.87 -0.78 -6.62
CA PRO A 80 -14.38 -2.06 -6.10
C PRO A 80 -13.83 -2.40 -4.70
N TYR A 81 -12.90 -1.62 -4.17
CA TYR A 81 -12.32 -1.78 -2.83
C TYR A 81 -11.79 -0.43 -2.31
N LYS A 82 -11.40 -0.41 -1.04
CA LYS A 82 -10.74 0.73 -0.39
C LYS A 82 -9.34 0.36 0.08
N LEU A 83 -8.48 1.36 0.12
CA LEU A 83 -7.16 1.28 0.72
C LEU A 83 -7.17 1.86 2.13
N ALA A 84 -6.28 1.38 2.99
CA ALA A 84 -6.13 1.86 4.35
C ALA A 84 -4.66 1.91 4.76
N ILE A 85 -4.34 2.82 5.67
CA ILE A 85 -3.02 2.92 6.29
C ILE A 85 -2.79 1.65 7.14
N ASN A 86 -1.62 1.03 6.98
CA ASN A 86 -1.27 -0.21 7.67
C ASN A 86 0.20 -0.22 8.11
N GLN A 87 0.68 -1.33 8.68
CA GLN A 87 2.05 -1.47 9.22
C GLN A 87 3.19 -1.34 8.19
N PHE A 88 2.85 -1.31 6.89
CA PHE A 88 3.78 -1.18 5.77
C PHE A 88 3.73 0.20 5.11
N ALA A 89 3.00 1.16 5.68
CA ALA A 89 2.84 2.49 5.09
C ALA A 89 4.17 3.27 4.95
N ASP A 90 5.23 2.88 5.66
CA ASP A 90 6.59 3.46 5.55
C ASP A 90 7.50 2.76 4.53
N LEU A 91 7.00 1.79 3.77
CA LEU A 91 7.77 1.02 2.79
C LEU A 91 7.42 1.43 1.36
N THR A 92 8.42 1.45 0.48
CA THR A 92 8.15 1.48 -0.97
C THR A 92 7.62 0.12 -1.43
N ASN A 93 7.01 0.06 -2.62
CA ASN A 93 6.52 -1.19 -3.17
C ASN A 93 7.69 -2.20 -3.38
N GLU A 94 8.86 -1.71 -3.77
CA GLU A 94 10.07 -2.52 -3.95
C GLU A 94 10.57 -3.08 -2.62
N GLU A 95 10.61 -2.25 -1.57
CA GLU A 95 10.98 -2.69 -0.21
C GLU A 95 9.98 -3.72 0.32
N PHE A 96 8.68 -3.51 0.08
CA PHE A 96 7.63 -4.45 0.46
C PHE A 96 7.80 -5.79 -0.26
N ILE A 97 7.94 -5.80 -1.58
CA ILE A 97 8.15 -7.02 -2.38
C ILE A 97 9.42 -7.74 -1.93
N ALA A 98 10.51 -7.00 -1.77
CA ALA A 98 11.79 -7.56 -1.37
C ALA A 98 11.79 -8.11 0.07
N SER A 99 10.88 -7.70 0.95
CA SER A 99 10.81 -8.22 2.33
C SER A 99 9.70 -9.25 2.53
N ARG A 100 8.62 -9.20 1.75
CA ARG A 100 7.41 -10.02 1.97
C ARG A 100 7.10 -11.03 0.87
N ASN A 101 7.58 -10.82 -0.36
CA ASN A 101 7.21 -11.62 -1.54
C ASN A 101 8.42 -12.30 -2.23
N ARG A 102 9.47 -12.68 -1.49
CA ARG A 102 10.61 -13.42 -2.05
C ARG A 102 10.24 -14.84 -2.44
N PHE A 103 9.61 -15.03 -3.60
CA PHE A 103 9.42 -16.36 -4.18
C PHE A 103 10.75 -16.87 -4.77
N LYS A 104 11.51 -17.71 -4.06
CA LYS A 104 12.55 -18.52 -4.70
C LYS A 104 11.82 -19.73 -5.28
N GLY A 105 11.53 -19.69 -6.57
CA GLY A 105 10.97 -20.84 -7.26
C GLY A 105 11.88 -22.04 -7.07
N HIS A 106 11.50 -22.97 -6.19
CA HIS A 106 12.07 -24.29 -6.21
C HIS A 106 11.72 -24.88 -7.58
N MET A 107 12.73 -25.02 -8.43
CA MET A 107 12.64 -25.85 -9.62
C MET A 107 12.36 -27.25 -9.09
N CYS A 108 11.07 -27.61 -8.95
CA CYS A 108 10.71 -28.96 -8.61
C CYS A 108 11.27 -29.85 -9.71
N SER A 109 12.38 -30.51 -9.40
CA SER A 109 12.90 -31.59 -10.23
C SER A 109 11.72 -32.54 -10.47
N SER A 110 11.49 -32.86 -11.73
CA SER A 110 10.33 -33.59 -12.23
C SER A 110 10.23 -34.97 -11.58
N ILE A 111 9.68 -35.03 -10.37
CA ILE A 111 9.25 -36.26 -9.71
C ILE A 111 7.79 -36.06 -9.35
N ILE A 112 6.90 -36.27 -10.31
CA ILE A 112 5.49 -36.54 -9.98
C ILE A 112 5.04 -37.74 -10.81
N ARG A 113 4.89 -38.88 -10.12
CA ARG A 113 3.85 -39.86 -10.44
C ARG A 113 2.54 -39.09 -10.55
N SER A 114 2.09 -38.86 -11.78
CA SER A 114 0.84 -38.17 -12.07
C SER A 114 -0.32 -38.96 -11.47
N THR A 115 -0.72 -38.60 -10.25
CA THR A 115 -2.06 -38.90 -9.79
C THR A 115 -2.88 -37.67 -10.17
N THR A 116 -3.61 -37.80 -11.27
CA THR A 116 -4.52 -36.76 -11.73
C THR A 116 -5.49 -36.44 -10.60
N PHE A 117 -5.60 -35.18 -10.22
CA PHE A 117 -6.64 -34.70 -9.32
C PHE A 117 -8.00 -35.16 -9.86
N LYS A 118 -8.67 -36.07 -9.15
CA LYS A 118 -9.99 -36.60 -9.51
C LYS A 118 -11.03 -35.99 -8.59
N TYR A 119 -12.01 -35.33 -9.19
CA TYR A 119 -13.24 -34.95 -8.51
C TYR A 119 -14.30 -36.04 -8.75
N GLU A 120 -15.18 -36.22 -7.77
CA GLU A 120 -16.39 -37.03 -7.94
C GLU A 120 -17.41 -36.24 -8.77
N ASN A 121 -18.35 -36.90 -9.44
CA ASN A 121 -19.32 -36.21 -10.31
C ASN A 121 -20.33 -35.44 -9.43
N VAL A 122 -20.03 -34.17 -9.11
CA VAL A 122 -20.82 -33.33 -8.22
C VAL A 122 -21.90 -32.59 -9.02
N THR A 123 -23.18 -32.88 -8.76
CA THR A 123 -24.32 -32.24 -9.42
C THR A 123 -24.81 -30.96 -8.75
N ALA A 124 -24.44 -30.74 -7.48
CA ALA A 124 -24.87 -29.58 -6.71
C ALA A 124 -23.65 -28.91 -6.04
N VAL A 125 -23.17 -27.82 -6.64
CA VAL A 125 -22.12 -26.97 -6.07
C VAL A 125 -22.77 -25.67 -5.60
N PRO A 126 -22.57 -25.26 -4.34
CA PRO A 126 -23.11 -24.00 -3.83
C PRO A 126 -22.46 -22.81 -4.56
N SER A 127 -23.24 -21.73 -4.74
CA SER A 127 -22.77 -20.50 -5.40
C SER A 127 -21.68 -19.75 -4.63
N THR A 128 -21.57 -20.00 -3.32
CA THR A 128 -20.57 -19.39 -2.43
C THR A 128 -20.16 -20.36 -1.33
N VAL A 129 -18.87 -20.46 -1.05
CA VAL A 129 -18.33 -21.27 0.06
C VAL A 129 -17.36 -20.41 0.87
N ASP A 130 -17.56 -20.37 2.19
CA ASP A 130 -16.61 -19.80 3.14
C ASP A 130 -16.11 -20.88 4.10
N TRP A 131 -14.87 -21.32 3.89
CA TRP A 131 -14.24 -22.37 4.71
C TRP A 131 -13.97 -21.95 6.15
N ARG A 132 -13.95 -20.64 6.46
CA ARG A 132 -13.82 -20.14 7.83
C ARG A 132 -15.02 -20.53 8.67
N GLN A 133 -16.22 -20.44 8.08
CA GLN A 133 -17.47 -20.85 8.72
C GLN A 133 -17.57 -22.37 8.91
N LYS A 134 -16.73 -23.14 8.22
CA LYS A 134 -16.64 -24.59 8.32
C LYS A 134 -15.55 -25.07 9.27
N GLY A 135 -14.84 -24.15 9.96
CA GLY A 135 -13.75 -24.49 10.88
C GLY A 135 -12.50 -25.04 10.19
N ALA A 136 -12.39 -24.92 8.87
CA ALA A 136 -11.26 -25.43 8.09
C ALA A 136 -10.11 -24.42 7.95
N VAL A 137 -10.26 -23.20 8.50
CA VAL A 137 -9.28 -22.11 8.40
C VAL A 137 -8.80 -21.73 9.79
N THR A 138 -7.48 -21.72 9.99
CA THR A 138 -6.85 -21.29 11.24
C THR A 138 -6.77 -19.76 11.33
N PRO A 139 -6.50 -19.18 12.52
CA PRO A 139 -6.28 -17.73 12.64
C PRO A 139 -5.16 -17.23 11.72
N VAL A 140 -5.31 -15.99 11.23
CA VAL A 140 -4.30 -15.31 10.42
C VAL A 140 -2.97 -15.23 11.19
N LYS A 141 -1.86 -15.49 10.50
CA LYS A 141 -0.50 -15.43 11.04
C LYS A 141 0.29 -14.32 10.33
N ASP A 142 1.24 -13.69 11.03
CA ASP A 142 2.20 -12.76 10.42
C ASP A 142 3.48 -13.51 10.08
N GLN A 143 3.90 -13.43 8.82
CA GLN A 143 5.16 -14.02 8.34
C GLN A 143 6.41 -13.34 8.92
N GLY A 144 6.26 -12.14 9.50
CA GLY A 144 7.37 -11.32 9.95
C GLY A 144 8.35 -11.02 8.82
N GLN A 145 9.63 -10.96 9.14
CA GLN A 145 10.71 -10.82 8.15
C GLN A 145 11.25 -12.19 7.69
N CYS A 146 10.53 -13.28 7.98
CA CYS A 146 10.97 -14.66 7.80
C CYS A 146 10.17 -15.42 6.73
N GLU A 147 10.79 -16.48 6.23
CA GLU A 147 10.28 -17.42 5.24
C GLU A 147 9.24 -18.37 5.90
N TRP A 148 7.94 -18.17 5.63
CA TRP A 148 6.83 -19.03 6.06
C TRP A 148 6.40 -20.06 5.00
N GLY A 149 6.08 -21.31 5.38
CA GLY A 149 5.73 -22.38 4.45
C GLY A 149 6.89 -23.35 4.19
N GLU A 150 6.96 -23.98 3.02
CA GLU A 150 8.15 -24.73 2.60
C GLU A 150 9.27 -23.73 2.29
N GLU A 151 9.99 -23.23 3.30
CA GLU A 151 11.01 -22.17 3.12
C GLU A 151 10.46 -20.84 2.55
N GLY A 152 9.29 -20.38 2.97
CA GLY A 152 8.77 -19.07 2.50
C GLY A 152 7.65 -19.12 1.47
N TYR A 153 7.20 -20.32 1.10
CA TYR A 153 6.22 -20.50 0.03
C TYR A 153 4.88 -21.06 0.50
N ILE A 154 3.82 -20.40 0.04
CA ILE A 154 2.46 -20.96 -0.11
C ILE A 154 2.31 -21.56 -1.49
N ARG A 155 1.70 -22.74 -1.58
CA ARG A 155 1.37 -23.37 -2.86
C ARG A 155 0.08 -22.75 -3.40
N MET A 156 0.17 -22.06 -4.53
CA MET A 156 -0.98 -21.55 -5.29
C MET A 156 -1.16 -22.34 -6.59
N GLN A 157 -2.43 -22.49 -7.01
CA GLN A 157 -2.77 -23.19 -8.25
C GLN A 157 -2.23 -22.44 -9.48
N ARG A 158 -1.53 -23.17 -10.36
CA ARG A 158 -1.08 -22.68 -11.68
C ARG A 158 -2.08 -23.07 -12.78
N GLY A 159 -2.08 -22.31 -13.88
CA GLY A 159 -2.94 -22.57 -15.05
C GLY A 159 -4.25 -21.77 -15.09
N VAL A 160 -4.29 -20.62 -14.42
CA VAL A 160 -5.43 -19.70 -14.46
C VAL A 160 -5.30 -18.81 -15.69
N ALA A 161 -6.39 -18.60 -16.42
CA ALA A 161 -6.38 -17.78 -17.64
C ALA A 161 -6.09 -16.28 -17.39
N ALA A 162 -6.27 -15.80 -16.15
CA ALA A 162 -6.06 -14.41 -15.76
C ALA A 162 -4.58 -14.12 -15.45
N GLN A 163 -4.07 -13.00 -15.98
CA GLN A 163 -2.66 -12.61 -15.89
C GLN A 163 -2.26 -12.20 -14.46
N GLU A 164 -3.23 -11.73 -13.67
CA GLU A 164 -3.16 -11.37 -12.25
C GLU A 164 -3.26 -12.57 -11.28
N GLY A 165 -3.40 -13.80 -11.79
CA GLY A 165 -3.68 -15.00 -11.00
C GLY A 165 -5.12 -15.04 -10.47
N LEU A 166 -5.44 -16.04 -9.64
CA LEU A 166 -6.81 -16.27 -9.13
C LEU A 166 -7.38 -15.12 -8.27
N CYS A 167 -6.54 -14.24 -7.71
CA CYS A 167 -6.99 -13.27 -6.70
C CYS A 167 -6.21 -11.95 -6.64
N GLY A 168 -5.28 -11.65 -7.57
CA GLY A 168 -4.59 -10.36 -7.63
C GLY A 168 -3.66 -10.03 -6.44
N ILE A 169 -3.49 -10.95 -5.48
CA ILE A 169 -2.71 -10.78 -4.24
C ILE A 169 -1.25 -10.36 -4.50
N ALA A 170 -0.69 -10.73 -5.66
CA ALA A 170 0.69 -10.43 -6.02
C ALA A 170 0.91 -9.03 -6.62
N MET A 171 -0.15 -8.24 -6.81
CA MET A 171 -0.06 -7.03 -7.65
C MET A 171 0.41 -5.78 -6.90
N MET A 172 0.10 -5.61 -5.61
CA MET A 172 0.38 -4.36 -4.87
C MET A 172 0.57 -4.58 -3.36
N ALA A 173 1.34 -3.70 -2.70
CA ALA A 173 1.50 -3.60 -1.24
C ALA A 173 0.24 -3.09 -0.52
N SER A 174 -0.91 -3.70 -0.79
CA SER A 174 -2.21 -3.32 -0.23
C SER A 174 -3.03 -4.55 0.06
N TYR A 175 -3.68 -4.61 1.22
CA TYR A 175 -4.67 -5.63 1.53
C TYR A 175 -6.08 -5.02 1.48
N PRO A 176 -7.08 -5.73 0.94
CA PRO A 176 -8.47 -5.31 1.04
C PRO A 176 -8.87 -5.22 2.51
N THR A 177 -9.52 -4.12 2.89
CA THR A 177 -10.23 -4.00 4.17
C THR A 177 -11.72 -4.23 3.95
N ALA A 178 -12.37 -4.86 4.95
CA ALA A 178 -13.81 -5.14 4.94
C ALA A 178 -14.63 -3.85 5.10
#